data_AF-A0A0F5ZYR5-F1
#
_entry.id   AF-A0A0F5ZYR5-F1
#
_cell.length_a   1.000
_cell.length_b   1.000
_cell.length_c   1.000
_cell.angle_alpha   90.00
_cell.angle_beta   90.00
_cell.angle_gamma   90.00
#
_symmetry.space_group_name_H-M   'P 1'
#
loop_
_entity.id
_entity.type
_entity.pdbx_description
1 polymer ?
#
loop_
_entity_poly.entity_id
_entity_poly.type
_entity_poly.pdbx_seq_one_letter_code
_entity_poly.pdbx_strand_id
1 'polypeptide(L)'
;MLMTDTYEHHLSDIEQILALFPENRFTHVLAKALPKNANDKNQIYWSSDFNMLGPLFDLQYGDRGLVTSTKKGGKSRGRSIPEAVFTDFSWLTEDSREIRAPKVKMLIYAQYPEMRLSGFKTETGQIPASLSVEFTKANPDIKRIMILARTHHGGAVAMIVMPQGNLLEKVLASPGFEGSGVIKLLRETYVHESDLREKLAGAVERWMPGVRRTTDNQSIAFNGTQVCGYTLEDTLEIIPNANKDGDYMGVELKAHTAKKLTLMTTEPDMGIYKEDFAKFMTTYGYEKSGEWRWTGTHKEGMRSAKSGLTLRVMGYDRKENISKQLNGEQLYIGMFDADGNLAAGWSMERILGGWGAKHNEAVYVPATRKNTENPELKATGHKYEVFFSKDVVWCRGTNPKKFLDAILDHVIIIDPAPKFDPANPKNNKRRTQWRVNDIHKAIPHLYEHQENINLQE
;
A
#
# COMPACT_ATOMS: atom_id res chain seq x y z
N MET A 1 6.70 -37.94 -15.94
CA MET A 1 5.83 -37.20 -16.87
C MET A 1 5.61 -35.85 -16.21
N LEU A 2 6.24 -34.77 -16.70
CA LEU A 2 5.99 -33.43 -16.18
C LEU A 2 4.52 -33.10 -16.50
N MET A 3 3.65 -32.99 -15.50
CA MET A 3 2.33 -32.42 -15.70
C MET A 3 2.54 -31.01 -16.25
N THR A 4 2.14 -30.78 -17.50
CA THR A 4 2.03 -29.43 -18.03
C THR A 4 0.81 -28.81 -17.37
N ASP A 5 1.03 -27.81 -16.52
CA ASP A 5 -0.06 -27.05 -15.91
C ASP A 5 -0.93 -26.43 -17.01
N THR A 6 -2.23 -26.70 -16.99
CA THR A 6 -3.21 -26.05 -17.86
C THR A 6 -3.72 -24.79 -17.15
N TYR A 7 -3.52 -23.62 -17.75
CA TYR A 7 -3.86 -22.34 -17.14
C TYR A 7 -5.17 -21.73 -17.69
N GLU A 8 -5.63 -22.22 -18.83
CA GLU A 8 -6.78 -21.69 -19.55
C GLU A 8 -8.08 -22.33 -19.08
N HIS A 9 -9.05 -21.52 -18.70
CA HIS A 9 -10.36 -21.97 -18.23
C HIS A 9 -11.41 -21.77 -19.31
N HIS A 10 -12.29 -22.76 -19.51
CA HIS A 10 -13.38 -22.71 -20.48
C HIS A 10 -14.72 -22.56 -19.75
N LEU A 11 -15.14 -21.31 -19.51
CA LEU A 11 -16.32 -20.99 -18.70
C LEU A 11 -17.41 -20.33 -19.54
N SER A 12 -18.67 -20.53 -19.14
CA SER A 12 -19.86 -20.00 -19.82
C SER A 12 -20.64 -18.97 -19.00
N ASP A 13 -20.33 -18.82 -17.70
CA ASP A 13 -21.02 -17.85 -16.84
C ASP A 13 -20.12 -17.15 -15.83
N ILE A 14 -20.54 -15.96 -15.38
CA ILE A 14 -19.88 -15.17 -14.35
C ILE A 14 -19.89 -15.93 -13.01
N GLU A 15 -20.98 -16.63 -12.69
CA GLU A 15 -21.06 -17.41 -11.44
C GLU A 15 -19.97 -18.49 -11.34
N GLN A 16 -19.59 -19.09 -12.47
CA GLN A 16 -18.47 -20.05 -12.49
C GLN A 16 -17.13 -19.38 -12.20
N ILE A 17 -16.93 -18.15 -12.68
CA ILE A 17 -15.75 -17.34 -12.33
C ILE A 17 -15.78 -17.02 -10.83
N LEU A 18 -16.92 -16.54 -10.32
CA LEU A 18 -17.07 -16.11 -8.93
C LEU A 18 -16.93 -17.27 -7.93
N ALA A 19 -17.31 -18.49 -8.31
CA ALA A 19 -17.12 -19.69 -7.50
C ALA A 19 -15.64 -20.05 -7.29
N LEU A 20 -14.76 -19.73 -8.25
CA LEU A 20 -13.31 -19.94 -8.15
C LEU A 20 -12.60 -18.91 -7.26
N PHE A 21 -13.27 -17.81 -6.94
CA PHE A 21 -12.76 -16.76 -6.06
C PHE A 21 -13.72 -16.60 -4.87
N PRO A 22 -13.69 -17.44 -3.83
CA PRO A 22 -14.65 -17.31 -2.73
C PRO A 22 -14.47 -16.01 -1.93
N GLU A 23 -15.59 -15.49 -1.44
CA GLU A 23 -15.69 -14.19 -0.74
C GLU A 23 -14.88 -14.10 0.56
N ASN A 24 -14.61 -15.23 1.21
CA ASN A 24 -13.78 -15.28 2.42
C ASN A 24 -12.28 -15.09 2.16
N ARG A 25 -11.87 -15.02 0.89
CA ARG A 25 -10.47 -14.89 0.48
C ARG A 25 -10.24 -13.71 -0.45
N PHE A 26 -11.23 -13.34 -1.26
CA PHE A 26 -11.10 -12.32 -2.29
C PHE A 26 -12.04 -11.14 -2.07
N THR A 27 -11.48 -9.94 -2.06
CA THR A 27 -12.24 -8.68 -1.91
C THR A 27 -12.76 -8.14 -3.23
N HIS A 28 -12.00 -8.33 -4.31
CA HIS A 28 -12.36 -7.80 -5.63
C HIS A 28 -12.13 -8.88 -6.67
N VAL A 29 -13.04 -8.99 -7.62
CA VAL A 29 -12.85 -9.79 -8.84
C VAL A 29 -13.03 -8.86 -10.03
N LEU A 30 -11.90 -8.49 -10.64
CA LEU A 30 -11.86 -7.62 -11.80
C LEU A 30 -11.75 -8.45 -13.07
N ALA A 31 -12.42 -8.03 -14.13
CA ALA A 31 -12.36 -8.66 -15.44
C ALA A 31 -11.95 -7.67 -16.53
N LYS A 32 -11.12 -8.16 -17.45
CA LYS A 32 -10.73 -7.42 -18.64
C LYS A 32 -10.79 -8.32 -19.88
N ALA A 33 -11.60 -7.93 -20.86
CA ALA A 33 -11.53 -8.50 -22.19
C ALA A 33 -10.18 -8.12 -22.85
N LEU A 34 -9.40 -9.13 -23.27
CA LEU A 34 -8.08 -8.92 -23.85
C LEU A 34 -8.17 -8.64 -25.35
N PRO A 35 -7.49 -7.60 -25.87
CA PRO A 35 -7.38 -7.39 -27.30
C PRO A 35 -6.52 -8.49 -27.94
N LYS A 36 -6.68 -8.69 -29.26
CA LYS A 36 -6.01 -9.78 -30.02
C LYS A 36 -4.49 -9.82 -29.82
N ASN A 37 -3.86 -8.66 -29.72
CA ASN A 37 -2.40 -8.52 -29.63
C ASN A 37 -1.85 -8.52 -28.19
N ALA A 38 -2.69 -8.61 -27.15
CA ALA A 38 -2.23 -8.68 -25.77
C ALA A 38 -1.54 -10.02 -25.50
N ASN A 39 -0.22 -9.97 -25.25
CA ASN A 39 0.63 -11.14 -25.00
C ASN A 39 1.88 -10.74 -24.19
N ASP A 40 2.72 -11.71 -23.86
CA ASP A 40 3.94 -11.57 -23.07
C ASP A 40 4.98 -10.59 -23.65
N LYS A 41 4.94 -10.34 -24.97
CA LYS A 41 5.79 -9.35 -25.64
C LYS A 41 5.17 -7.96 -25.69
N ASN A 42 3.90 -7.87 -26.07
CA ASN A 42 3.18 -6.60 -26.26
C ASN A 42 2.59 -6.06 -24.96
N GLN A 43 2.61 -6.88 -23.91
CA GLN A 43 2.05 -6.63 -22.59
C GLN A 43 0.51 -6.50 -22.64
N ILE A 44 -0.12 -6.55 -21.47
CA ILE A 44 -1.57 -6.36 -21.36
C ILE A 44 -1.83 -4.93 -20.92
N TYR A 45 -2.34 -4.09 -21.81
CA TYR A 45 -2.88 -2.78 -21.40
C TYR A 45 -4.00 -3.00 -20.38
N TRP A 46 -3.93 -2.36 -19.22
CA TRP A 46 -4.94 -2.51 -18.18
C TRP A 46 -5.83 -1.27 -18.09
N SER A 47 -5.27 -0.11 -17.75
CA SER A 47 -5.96 1.17 -17.63
C SER A 47 -5.10 2.32 -18.13
N SER A 48 -5.72 3.46 -18.40
CA SER A 48 -5.03 4.74 -18.58
C SER A 48 -4.70 5.44 -17.25
N ASP A 49 -5.30 4.97 -16.15
CA ASP A 49 -5.07 5.50 -14.81
C ASP A 49 -4.35 4.46 -13.93
N PHE A 50 -3.17 4.85 -13.44
CA PHE A 50 -2.37 4.04 -12.53
C PHE A 50 -3.00 3.88 -11.15
N ASN A 51 -3.81 4.86 -10.73
CA ASN A 51 -4.47 4.84 -9.42
C ASN A 51 -5.58 3.79 -9.33
N MET A 52 -5.97 3.13 -10.43
CA MET A 52 -7.00 2.11 -10.38
C MET A 52 -6.53 0.80 -9.73
N LEU A 53 -5.26 0.44 -9.88
CA LEU A 53 -4.76 -0.84 -9.35
C LEU A 53 -3.72 -0.65 -8.24
N GLY A 54 -2.98 0.47 -8.26
CA GLY A 54 -1.95 0.75 -7.25
C GLY A 54 -2.45 0.76 -5.80
N PRO A 55 -3.65 1.28 -5.49
CA PRO A 55 -4.25 1.20 -4.16
C PRO A 55 -4.88 -0.15 -3.83
N LEU A 56 -5.23 -0.96 -4.84
CA LEU A 56 -5.82 -2.27 -4.63
C LEU A 56 -4.76 -3.31 -4.25
N PHE A 57 -3.66 -3.37 -5.00
CA PHE A 57 -2.69 -4.44 -4.82
C PHE A 57 -1.49 -4.01 -3.99
N ASP A 58 -0.93 -4.94 -3.21
CA ASP A 58 0.36 -4.72 -2.59
C ASP A 58 1.46 -4.86 -3.65
N LEU A 59 2.19 -3.76 -3.84
CA LEU A 59 3.13 -3.59 -4.93
C LEU A 59 4.47 -3.09 -4.40
N GLN A 60 5.54 -3.75 -4.85
CA GLN A 60 6.89 -3.26 -4.71
C GLN A 60 7.24 -2.39 -5.92
N TYR A 61 7.32 -1.09 -5.68
CA TYR A 61 7.77 -0.12 -6.68
C TYR A 61 9.29 -0.21 -6.86
N GLY A 62 9.76 0.06 -8.06
CA GLY A 62 11.17 0.14 -8.39
C GLY A 62 11.41 0.81 -9.74
N ASP A 63 12.60 1.36 -9.93
CA ASP A 63 13.06 1.88 -11.22
C ASP A 63 13.75 0.79 -12.03
N ARG A 64 13.34 0.63 -13.30
CA ARG A 64 14.08 -0.21 -14.25
C ARG A 64 15.45 0.42 -14.48
N GLY A 65 16.53 -0.35 -14.25
CA GLY A 65 17.86 0.00 -14.75
C GLY A 65 17.81 0.38 -16.25
N LEU A 66 18.62 1.38 -16.63
CA LEU A 66 18.67 2.03 -17.95
C LEU A 66 18.17 1.17 -19.13
N VAL A 67 17.15 1.65 -19.84
CA VAL A 67 16.65 1.01 -21.07
C VAL A 67 17.79 0.96 -22.11
N THR A 68 18.37 -0.21 -22.33
CA THR A 68 19.24 -0.50 -23.47
C THR A 68 18.39 -0.70 -24.72
N SER A 69 17.80 0.39 -25.22
CA SER A 69 17.21 0.39 -26.55
C SER A 69 18.33 0.29 -27.59
N THR A 70 18.39 -0.83 -28.30
CA THR A 70 19.26 -1.04 -29.47
C THR A 70 18.67 -0.44 -30.75
N LYS A 71 17.49 0.20 -30.72
CA LYS A 71 16.91 0.84 -31.89
C LYS A 71 17.54 2.21 -32.14
N LYS A 72 18.23 2.34 -33.29
CA LYS A 72 18.71 3.61 -33.85
C LYS A 72 17.54 4.62 -33.92
N GLY A 73 17.66 5.72 -33.18
CA GLY A 73 16.81 6.92 -33.33
C GLY A 73 15.73 7.20 -32.28
N GLY A 74 15.59 6.41 -31.20
CA GLY A 74 14.53 6.65 -30.21
C GLY A 74 14.85 7.74 -29.17
N LYS A 75 14.00 8.78 -29.07
CA LYS A 75 13.96 9.81 -27.98
C LYS A 75 13.75 9.24 -26.55
N SER A 76 13.80 7.92 -26.38
CA SER A 76 13.59 7.18 -25.13
C SER A 76 14.88 6.60 -24.52
N ARG A 77 16.05 6.91 -25.10
CA ARG A 77 17.35 6.47 -24.58
C ARG A 77 17.60 7.17 -23.24
N GLY A 78 17.62 6.41 -22.14
CA GLY A 78 17.99 6.89 -20.81
C GLY A 78 16.85 7.15 -19.81
N ARG A 79 15.57 7.01 -20.18
CA ARG A 79 14.47 7.16 -19.20
C ARG A 79 14.20 5.87 -18.45
N SER A 80 14.12 5.95 -17.11
CA SER A 80 13.57 4.85 -16.29
C SER A 80 12.10 4.65 -16.64
N ILE A 81 11.64 3.39 -16.65
CA ILE A 81 10.22 3.06 -16.69
C ILE A 81 9.89 2.64 -15.27
N PRO A 82 9.09 3.42 -14.52
CA PRO A 82 8.61 3.00 -13.22
C PRO A 82 7.89 1.66 -13.36
N GLU A 83 8.29 0.69 -12.53
CA GLU A 83 7.62 -0.59 -12.42
C GLU A 83 7.12 -0.82 -11.00
N ALA A 84 5.96 -1.45 -10.90
CA ALA A 84 5.38 -1.88 -9.65
C ALA A 84 5.16 -3.39 -9.73
N VAL A 85 6.02 -4.16 -9.09
CA VAL A 85 5.98 -5.63 -9.05
C VAL A 85 4.99 -6.06 -7.99
N PHE A 86 4.11 -7.01 -8.30
CA PHE A 86 3.23 -7.57 -7.28
C PHE A 86 4.07 -8.32 -6.24
N THR A 87 3.86 -8.02 -4.95
CA THR A 87 4.56 -8.73 -3.87
C THR A 87 4.09 -10.19 -3.78
N ASP A 88 2.81 -10.42 -4.08
CA ASP A 88 2.21 -11.74 -4.21
C ASP A 88 1.33 -11.82 -5.47
N PHE A 89 1.69 -12.71 -6.39
CA PHE A 89 0.93 -12.99 -7.60
C PHE A 89 0.97 -14.48 -7.93
N SER A 90 -0.19 -15.07 -8.20
CA SER A 90 -0.32 -16.44 -8.70
C SER A 90 -1.27 -16.53 -9.90
N TRP A 91 -1.03 -17.53 -10.75
CA TRP A 91 -1.99 -17.97 -11.76
C TRP A 91 -2.82 -19.12 -11.21
N LEU A 92 -4.14 -19.04 -11.37
CA LEU A 92 -5.06 -20.14 -11.09
C LEU A 92 -5.13 -21.07 -12.29
N THR A 93 -4.71 -22.32 -12.12
CA THR A 93 -4.81 -23.38 -13.13
C THR A 93 -6.23 -23.96 -13.20
N GLU A 94 -6.53 -24.67 -14.29
CA GLU A 94 -7.84 -25.29 -14.53
C GLU A 94 -8.25 -26.26 -13.41
N ASP A 95 -7.28 -26.94 -12.79
CA ASP A 95 -7.46 -27.82 -11.64
C ASP A 95 -7.43 -27.08 -10.28
N SER A 96 -7.63 -25.76 -10.29
CA SER A 96 -7.74 -24.90 -9.10
C SER A 96 -6.48 -24.83 -8.22
N ARG A 97 -5.30 -25.08 -8.79
CA ARG A 97 -4.01 -24.82 -8.11
C ARG A 97 -3.54 -23.41 -8.40
N GLU A 98 -2.82 -22.84 -7.45
CA GLU A 98 -2.18 -21.54 -7.62
C GLU A 98 -0.69 -21.69 -7.84
N ILE A 99 -0.22 -21.21 -8.99
CA ILE A 99 1.19 -21.26 -9.37
C ILE A 99 1.77 -19.85 -9.33
N ARG A 100 2.75 -19.65 -8.44
CA ARG A 100 3.37 -18.34 -8.19
C ARG A 100 4.08 -17.78 -9.42
N ALA A 101 3.88 -16.49 -9.69
CA ALA A 101 4.53 -15.74 -10.76
C ALA A 101 5.15 -14.44 -10.21
N PRO A 102 6.36 -14.52 -9.59
CA PRO A 102 6.91 -13.45 -8.75
C PRO A 102 7.41 -12.23 -9.52
N LYS A 103 7.39 -12.28 -10.86
CA LYS A 103 7.90 -11.21 -11.72
C LYS A 103 6.78 -10.45 -12.43
N VAL A 104 5.52 -10.74 -12.10
CA VAL A 104 4.39 -10.00 -12.65
C VAL A 104 4.44 -8.58 -12.12
N LYS A 105 4.29 -7.63 -13.03
CA LYS A 105 4.45 -6.21 -12.72
C LYS A 105 3.60 -5.32 -13.60
N MET A 106 3.27 -4.18 -13.04
CA MET A 106 2.69 -3.04 -13.73
C MET A 106 3.81 -2.14 -14.23
N LEU A 107 3.77 -1.80 -15.51
CA LEU A 107 4.66 -0.86 -16.15
C LEU A 107 3.87 0.40 -16.49
N ILE A 108 4.43 1.55 -16.15
CA ILE A 108 3.84 2.83 -16.49
C ILE A 108 4.71 3.54 -17.51
N TYR A 109 4.15 3.82 -18.69
CA TYR A 109 4.88 4.50 -19.73
C TYR A 109 4.65 6.02 -19.62
N ALA A 110 5.69 6.81 -19.41
CA ALA A 110 5.55 8.28 -19.41
C ALA A 110 5.03 8.84 -20.75
N GLN A 111 5.24 8.13 -21.86
CA GLN A 111 4.92 8.59 -23.22
C GLN A 111 3.45 8.39 -23.62
N TYR A 112 2.77 7.46 -22.95
CA TYR A 112 1.34 7.18 -23.11
C TYR A 112 0.84 6.89 -21.71
N PRO A 113 -0.07 7.67 -21.10
CA PRO A 113 -0.58 7.40 -19.77
C PRO A 113 -1.38 6.11 -19.80
N GLU A 114 -0.67 5.00 -19.81
CA GLU A 114 -1.14 3.65 -20.02
C GLU A 114 -0.35 2.76 -19.08
N MET A 115 -1.09 1.96 -18.33
CA MET A 115 -0.59 0.97 -17.41
C MET A 115 -0.67 -0.37 -18.11
N ARG A 116 0.45 -1.10 -18.14
CA ARG A 116 0.49 -2.44 -18.74
C ARG A 116 0.99 -3.48 -17.76
N LEU A 117 0.38 -4.66 -17.78
CA LEU A 117 0.88 -5.83 -17.08
C LEU A 117 1.90 -6.57 -17.93
N SER A 118 2.98 -7.01 -17.29
CA SER A 118 4.10 -7.73 -17.90
C SER A 118 4.67 -8.74 -16.92
N GLY A 119 5.58 -9.61 -17.38
CA GLY A 119 6.34 -10.50 -16.50
C GLY A 119 5.59 -11.75 -16.03
N PHE A 120 4.68 -12.26 -16.86
CA PHE A 120 3.75 -13.37 -16.59
C PHE A 120 4.36 -14.73 -16.22
N LYS A 121 5.69 -14.85 -16.21
CA LYS A 121 6.38 -16.13 -15.97
C LYS A 121 6.23 -16.59 -14.53
N THR A 122 5.83 -17.84 -14.37
CA THR A 122 5.86 -18.56 -13.10
C THR A 122 7.30 -18.84 -12.65
N GLU A 123 7.44 -19.34 -11.42
CA GLU A 123 8.73 -19.82 -10.89
C GLU A 123 9.34 -20.96 -11.73
N THR A 124 8.48 -21.77 -12.37
CA THR A 124 8.88 -22.83 -13.30
C THR A 124 9.14 -22.32 -14.72
N GLY A 125 9.01 -21.01 -14.95
CA GLY A 125 9.26 -20.36 -16.24
C GLY A 125 8.12 -20.49 -17.27
N GLN A 126 7.00 -21.08 -16.86
CA GLN A 126 5.79 -21.21 -17.69
C GLN A 126 4.96 -19.94 -17.67
N ILE A 127 4.07 -19.79 -18.66
CA ILE A 127 3.02 -18.76 -18.71
C ILE A 127 1.73 -19.42 -19.17
N PRO A 128 0.55 -18.85 -18.89
CA PRO A 128 -0.66 -19.21 -19.63
C PRO A 128 -0.37 -19.13 -21.13
N ALA A 129 -0.52 -20.27 -21.84
CA ALA A 129 -0.13 -20.39 -23.24
C ALA A 129 -0.86 -19.34 -24.10
N SER A 130 -2.10 -19.05 -23.74
CA SER A 130 -2.97 -18.03 -24.33
C SER A 130 -2.41 -16.61 -24.26
N LEU A 131 -1.42 -16.34 -23.41
CA LEU A 131 -0.70 -15.07 -23.33
C LEU A 131 0.60 -15.06 -24.12
N SER A 132 1.00 -16.14 -24.78
CA SER A 132 2.21 -16.16 -25.61
C SER A 132 2.01 -15.45 -26.96
N VAL A 133 3.08 -14.87 -27.50
CA VAL A 133 3.11 -14.38 -28.89
C VAL A 133 2.74 -15.49 -29.88
N GLU A 134 3.20 -16.71 -29.66
CA GLU A 134 2.94 -17.85 -30.54
C GLU A 134 1.44 -18.16 -30.61
N PHE A 135 0.79 -18.31 -29.45
CA PHE A 135 -0.65 -18.56 -29.39
C PHE A 135 -1.46 -17.43 -30.02
N THR A 136 -1.17 -16.17 -29.67
CA THR A 136 -1.94 -15.03 -30.18
C THR A 136 -1.81 -14.81 -31.69
N LYS A 137 -0.69 -15.24 -32.29
CA LYS A 137 -0.53 -15.26 -33.75
C LYS A 137 -1.25 -16.42 -34.42
N ALA A 138 -1.17 -17.61 -33.83
CA ALA A 138 -1.83 -18.80 -34.37
C ALA A 138 -3.36 -18.73 -34.22
N ASN A 139 -3.85 -18.04 -33.19
CA ASN A 139 -5.25 -18.01 -32.80
C ASN A 139 -5.78 -16.56 -32.65
N PRO A 140 -5.76 -15.73 -33.71
CA PRO A 140 -6.10 -14.31 -33.61
C PRO A 140 -7.57 -14.02 -33.27
N ASP A 141 -8.46 -15.00 -33.46
CA ASP A 141 -9.90 -14.83 -33.26
C ASP A 141 -10.41 -15.41 -31.93
N ILE A 142 -9.56 -16.14 -31.20
CA ILE A 142 -9.90 -16.64 -29.87
C ILE A 142 -10.02 -15.45 -28.90
N LYS A 143 -11.23 -15.31 -28.35
CA LYS A 143 -11.53 -14.33 -27.30
C LYS A 143 -10.91 -14.79 -25.98
N ARG A 144 -10.43 -13.83 -25.20
CA ARG A 144 -9.77 -14.08 -23.91
C ARG A 144 -10.22 -13.03 -22.92
N ILE A 145 -10.49 -13.45 -21.70
CA ILE A 145 -10.78 -12.56 -20.58
C ILE A 145 -9.71 -12.83 -19.52
N MET A 146 -9.04 -11.79 -19.06
CA MET A 146 -8.19 -11.87 -17.88
C MET A 146 -9.03 -11.51 -16.67
N ILE A 147 -9.07 -12.40 -15.70
CA ILE A 147 -9.59 -12.14 -14.36
C ILE A 147 -8.39 -11.83 -13.46
N LEU A 148 -8.53 -10.78 -12.66
CA LEU A 148 -7.56 -10.38 -11.66
C LEU A 148 -8.31 -10.19 -10.34
N ALA A 149 -8.12 -11.13 -9.41
CA ALA A 149 -8.77 -11.10 -8.12
C ALA A 149 -7.80 -10.65 -7.02
N ARG A 150 -8.27 -9.77 -6.14
CA ARG A 150 -7.50 -9.24 -5.00
C ARG A 150 -7.76 -10.09 -3.77
N THR A 151 -6.72 -10.66 -3.19
CA THR A 151 -6.79 -11.30 -1.87
C THR A 151 -6.93 -10.24 -0.77
N HIS A 152 -7.43 -10.60 0.41
CA HIS A 152 -7.55 -9.66 1.51
C HIS A 152 -6.23 -8.98 1.90
N HIS A 153 -5.10 -9.68 1.78
CA HIS A 153 -3.78 -9.13 2.08
C HIS A 153 -3.19 -8.28 0.93
N GLY A 154 -3.95 -7.99 -0.13
CA GLY A 154 -3.50 -7.18 -1.27
C GLY A 154 -2.77 -7.96 -2.36
N GLY A 155 -2.60 -9.29 -2.21
CA GLY A 155 -2.06 -10.16 -3.24
C GLY A 155 -3.01 -10.33 -4.43
N ALA A 156 -2.50 -10.85 -5.54
CA ALA A 156 -3.24 -11.06 -6.77
C ALA A 156 -3.31 -12.54 -7.15
N VAL A 157 -4.51 -13.04 -7.45
CA VAL A 157 -4.69 -14.32 -8.14
C VAL A 157 -5.36 -14.05 -9.47
N ALA A 158 -4.72 -14.48 -10.55
CA ALA A 158 -5.18 -14.22 -11.90
C ALA A 158 -5.56 -15.49 -12.65
N MET A 159 -6.50 -15.36 -13.58
CA MET A 159 -6.99 -16.46 -14.40
C MET A 159 -7.20 -15.98 -15.84
N ILE A 160 -6.92 -16.83 -16.82
CA ILE A 160 -7.32 -16.58 -18.21
C ILE A 160 -8.51 -17.45 -18.57
N VAL A 161 -9.59 -16.81 -19.01
CA VAL A 161 -10.82 -17.47 -19.44
C VAL A 161 -10.95 -17.38 -20.96
N MET A 162 -11.19 -18.51 -21.60
CA MET A 162 -11.70 -18.62 -22.97
C MET A 162 -13.23 -18.71 -22.92
N PRO A 163 -13.94 -17.58 -23.10
CA PRO A 163 -15.37 -17.53 -22.85
C PRO A 163 -16.15 -18.42 -23.83
N GLN A 164 -17.09 -19.17 -23.28
CA GLN A 164 -18.10 -19.94 -24.02
C GLN A 164 -19.45 -19.20 -23.98
N GLY A 165 -20.30 -19.44 -24.98
CA GLY A 165 -21.62 -18.80 -25.06
C GLY A 165 -21.54 -17.27 -25.02
N ASN A 166 -22.39 -16.65 -24.19
CA ASN A 166 -22.48 -15.19 -24.06
C ASN A 166 -21.65 -14.61 -22.90
N LEU A 167 -20.70 -15.36 -22.31
CA LEU A 167 -19.93 -14.90 -21.16
C LEU A 167 -19.21 -13.57 -21.42
N LEU A 168 -18.60 -13.40 -22.60
CA LEU A 168 -17.92 -12.16 -22.94
C LEU A 168 -18.88 -10.95 -22.93
N GLU A 169 -20.09 -11.13 -23.45
CA GLU A 169 -21.11 -10.08 -23.49
C GLU A 169 -21.58 -9.72 -22.07
N LYS A 170 -21.81 -10.73 -21.22
CA LYS A 170 -22.15 -10.54 -19.81
C LYS A 170 -21.06 -9.74 -19.08
N VAL A 171 -19.79 -10.11 -19.25
CA VAL A 171 -18.65 -9.39 -18.64
C VAL A 171 -18.57 -7.95 -19.15
N LEU A 172 -18.73 -7.73 -20.46
CA LEU A 172 -18.69 -6.38 -21.03
C LEU A 172 -19.88 -5.50 -20.58
N ALA A 173 -21.01 -6.11 -20.22
CA ALA A 173 -22.18 -5.43 -19.66
C ALA A 173 -22.06 -5.16 -18.15
N SER A 174 -21.14 -5.79 -17.44
CA SER A 174 -20.92 -5.55 -16.00
C SER A 174 -20.53 -4.08 -15.72
N PRO A 175 -20.75 -3.61 -14.48
CA PRO A 175 -20.30 -2.28 -14.04
C PRO A 175 -18.81 -2.07 -14.29
N GLY A 176 -18.46 -0.85 -14.66
CA GLY A 176 -17.07 -0.43 -14.74
C GLY A 176 -16.48 -0.28 -13.35
N PHE A 177 -15.28 -0.80 -13.12
CA PHE A 177 -14.55 -0.54 -11.87
C PHE A 177 -14.04 0.92 -11.88
N GLU A 178 -14.31 1.69 -10.83
CA GLU A 178 -13.97 3.12 -10.69
C GLU A 178 -14.27 3.96 -11.96
N GLY A 179 -15.42 3.73 -12.58
CA GLY A 179 -15.84 4.46 -13.79
C GLY A 179 -15.11 4.07 -15.08
N SER A 180 -14.26 3.05 -15.05
CA SER A 180 -13.59 2.51 -16.24
C SER A 180 -14.55 1.74 -17.14
N GLY A 181 -14.60 2.11 -18.42
CA GLY A 181 -15.36 1.34 -19.41
C GLY A 181 -14.71 0.00 -19.80
N VAL A 182 -13.41 -0.17 -19.52
CA VAL A 182 -12.62 -1.32 -20.02
C VAL A 182 -12.38 -2.37 -18.94
N ILE A 183 -12.29 -1.96 -17.67
CA ILE A 183 -12.14 -2.85 -16.52
C ILE A 183 -13.49 -3.01 -15.87
N LYS A 184 -13.89 -4.25 -15.68
CA LYS A 184 -15.22 -4.63 -15.20
C LYS A 184 -15.12 -5.17 -13.80
N LEU A 185 -16.00 -4.70 -12.92
CA LEU A 185 -16.14 -5.22 -11.57
C LEU A 185 -17.17 -6.36 -11.61
N LEU A 186 -16.72 -7.58 -11.36
CA LEU A 186 -17.62 -8.74 -11.25
C LEU A 186 -18.14 -8.89 -9.82
N ARG A 187 -17.29 -8.64 -8.83
CA ARG A 187 -17.69 -8.61 -7.42
C ARG A 187 -16.74 -7.73 -6.62
N GLU A 188 -17.31 -7.00 -5.68
CA GLU A 188 -16.62 -6.36 -4.56
C GLU A 188 -17.26 -6.88 -3.28
N THR A 189 -16.43 -7.27 -2.32
CA THR A 189 -16.83 -7.99 -1.13
C THR A 189 -16.22 -7.32 0.08
N TYR A 190 -17.09 -6.91 1.01
CA TYR A 190 -16.72 -6.34 2.31
C TYR A 190 -16.91 -7.35 3.45
N VAL A 191 -16.84 -8.66 3.17
CA VAL A 191 -17.20 -9.75 4.12
C VAL A 191 -16.43 -9.72 5.45
N HIS A 192 -15.28 -9.05 5.52
CA HIS A 192 -14.54 -8.87 6.78
C HIS A 192 -14.86 -7.57 7.50
N GLU A 193 -15.60 -6.66 6.90
CA GLU A 193 -16.13 -5.53 7.64
C GLU A 193 -17.03 -6.00 8.77
N SER A 194 -17.96 -6.93 8.52
CA SER A 194 -18.85 -7.45 9.57
C SER A 194 -18.09 -8.20 10.67
N ASP A 195 -17.12 -9.04 10.30
CA ASP A 195 -16.31 -9.81 11.27
C ASP A 195 -15.35 -8.90 12.06
N LEU A 196 -14.68 -7.95 11.39
CA LEU A 196 -13.87 -6.94 12.09
C LEU A 196 -14.72 -6.04 12.98
N ARG A 197 -15.92 -5.62 12.52
CA ARG A 197 -16.89 -4.87 13.34
C ARG A 197 -17.28 -5.68 14.58
N GLU A 198 -17.60 -6.96 14.44
CA GLU A 198 -17.94 -7.84 15.56
C GLU A 198 -16.79 -7.99 16.56
N LYS A 199 -15.56 -8.23 16.06
CA LYS A 199 -14.37 -8.32 16.91
C LYS A 199 -14.07 -7.01 17.63
N LEU A 200 -14.19 -5.88 16.93
CA LEU A 200 -14.03 -4.55 17.51
C LEU A 200 -15.13 -4.27 18.55
N ALA A 201 -16.38 -4.62 18.27
CA ALA A 201 -17.49 -4.52 19.22
C ALA A 201 -17.22 -5.30 20.51
N GLY A 202 -16.62 -6.49 20.41
CA GLY A 202 -16.16 -7.26 21.56
C GLY A 202 -14.96 -6.67 22.29
N ALA A 203 -14.19 -5.77 21.66
CA ALA A 203 -12.98 -5.16 22.21
C ALA A 203 -13.22 -3.83 22.96
N VAL A 204 -14.30 -3.13 22.65
CA VAL A 204 -14.58 -1.78 23.17
C VAL A 204 -15.30 -1.77 24.52
N GLU A 205 -15.33 -0.60 25.15
CA GLU A 205 -16.08 -0.31 26.39
C GLU A 205 -15.69 -1.18 27.59
N ARG A 206 -14.46 -1.67 27.61
CA ARG A 206 -13.87 -2.39 28.75
C ARG A 206 -12.41 -2.04 28.96
N TRP A 207 -11.97 -2.11 30.21
CA TRP A 207 -10.55 -2.00 30.56
C TRP A 207 -9.87 -3.35 30.38
N MET A 208 -8.74 -3.34 29.68
CA MET A 208 -7.93 -4.52 29.38
C MET A 208 -6.48 -4.29 29.80
N PRO A 209 -5.73 -5.32 30.20
CA PRO A 209 -4.31 -5.17 30.50
C PRO A 209 -3.52 -4.75 29.24
N GLY A 210 -2.47 -3.96 29.46
CA GLY A 210 -1.53 -3.56 28.42
C GLY A 210 -0.67 -4.75 27.97
N VAL A 211 -0.91 -5.26 26.77
CA VAL A 211 -0.33 -6.51 26.28
C VAL A 211 0.15 -6.37 24.84
N ARG A 212 0.92 -7.35 24.38
CA ARG A 212 1.18 -7.59 22.97
C ARG A 212 1.11 -9.09 22.70
N ARG A 213 0.61 -9.44 21.51
CA ARG A 213 0.73 -10.79 20.99
C ARG A 213 2.16 -11.05 20.52
N THR A 214 2.61 -12.29 20.63
CA THR A 214 3.88 -12.78 20.10
C THR A 214 3.64 -13.62 18.84
N THR A 215 4.69 -13.89 18.08
CA THR A 215 4.62 -14.75 16.88
C THR A 215 4.18 -16.18 17.19
N ASP A 216 4.43 -16.66 18.42
CA ASP A 216 4.00 -17.97 18.92
C ASP A 216 2.56 -17.93 19.47
N ASN A 217 1.80 -16.89 19.12
CA ASN A 217 0.41 -16.68 19.51
C ASN A 217 0.18 -16.56 21.02
N GLN A 218 1.17 -16.07 21.78
CA GLN A 218 1.04 -15.82 23.21
C GLN A 218 0.86 -14.33 23.50
N SER A 219 -0.05 -13.98 24.42
CA SER A 219 -0.21 -12.62 24.94
C SER A 219 0.75 -12.39 26.12
N ILE A 220 1.57 -11.34 26.05
CA ILE A 220 2.54 -10.98 27.09
C ILE A 220 2.40 -9.51 27.48
N ALA A 221 2.74 -9.18 28.73
CA ALA A 221 2.72 -7.81 29.23
C ALA A 221 3.54 -6.87 28.34
N PHE A 222 2.95 -5.73 27.97
CA PHE A 222 3.62 -4.72 27.16
C PHE A 222 3.43 -3.32 27.73
N ASN A 223 4.56 -2.66 28.01
CA ASN A 223 4.58 -1.38 28.71
C ASN A 223 5.23 -0.26 27.87
N GLY A 224 5.32 -0.46 26.55
CA GLY A 224 5.87 0.54 25.63
C GLY A 224 4.87 1.64 25.28
N THR A 225 5.34 2.64 24.54
CA THR A 225 4.49 3.77 24.11
C THR A 225 3.35 3.34 23.19
N GLN A 226 3.49 2.21 22.49
CA GLN A 226 2.54 1.64 21.53
C GLN A 226 1.50 0.71 22.18
N VAL A 227 1.39 0.69 23.50
CA VAL A 227 0.54 -0.28 24.23
C VAL A 227 -0.90 -0.34 23.73
N CYS A 228 -1.51 0.78 23.38
CA CYS A 228 -2.87 0.77 22.85
C CYS A 228 -2.98 0.05 21.50
N GLY A 229 -2.00 0.20 20.60
CA GLY A 229 -1.98 -0.50 19.32
C GLY A 229 -1.80 -2.00 19.51
N TYR A 230 -0.79 -2.40 20.29
CA TYR A 230 -0.52 -3.82 20.53
C TYR A 230 -1.61 -4.53 21.34
N THR A 231 -2.27 -3.85 22.28
CA THR A 231 -3.43 -4.41 22.98
C THR A 231 -4.62 -4.59 22.02
N LEU A 232 -4.83 -3.66 21.08
CA LEU A 232 -5.90 -3.79 20.08
C LEU A 232 -5.62 -4.99 19.17
N GLU A 233 -4.41 -5.09 18.64
CA GLU A 233 -3.96 -6.23 17.82
C GLU A 233 -4.14 -7.56 18.56
N ASP A 234 -3.72 -7.64 19.84
CA ASP A 234 -3.86 -8.85 20.65
C ASP A 234 -5.33 -9.22 20.90
N THR A 235 -6.20 -8.23 21.10
CA THR A 235 -7.64 -8.45 21.33
C THR A 235 -8.34 -8.98 20.09
N LEU A 236 -7.87 -8.57 18.90
CA LEU A 236 -8.37 -9.03 17.61
C LEU A 236 -7.68 -10.32 17.12
N GLU A 237 -6.79 -10.88 17.95
CA GLU A 237 -6.00 -12.08 17.68
C GLU A 237 -5.08 -11.95 16.46
N ILE A 238 -4.62 -10.73 16.18
CA ILE A 238 -3.70 -10.44 15.09
C ILE A 238 -2.31 -10.91 15.50
N ILE A 239 -1.79 -11.92 14.80
CA ILE A 239 -0.43 -12.41 14.98
C ILE A 239 0.52 -11.39 14.34
N PRO A 240 1.57 -10.92 15.05
CA PRO A 240 2.52 -9.98 14.48
C PRO A 240 3.24 -10.61 13.27
N ASN A 241 2.85 -10.20 12.08
CA ASN A 241 3.55 -10.56 10.85
C ASN A 241 4.51 -9.42 10.48
N ALA A 242 5.75 -9.76 10.14
CA ALA A 242 6.74 -8.78 9.69
C ALA A 242 6.44 -8.21 8.28
N ASN A 243 5.38 -8.69 7.63
CA ASN A 243 4.98 -8.28 6.29
C ASN A 243 4.26 -6.93 6.32
N LYS A 244 4.38 -6.19 5.22
CA LYS A 244 3.86 -4.85 5.06
C LYS A 244 2.40 -4.86 4.58
N ASP A 245 1.58 -5.74 5.14
CA ASP A 245 0.15 -5.78 4.81
C ASP A 245 -0.63 -4.97 5.86
N GLY A 246 -1.90 -4.62 5.60
CA GLY A 246 -2.77 -4.01 6.61
C GLY A 246 -2.99 -4.96 7.80
N ASP A 247 -3.23 -4.41 8.99
CA ASP A 247 -3.25 -5.17 10.26
C ASP A 247 -4.28 -6.29 10.29
N TYR A 248 -5.49 -6.04 9.78
CA TYR A 248 -6.56 -7.03 9.70
C TYR A 248 -7.04 -7.22 8.27
N MET A 249 -6.55 -8.27 7.59
CA MET A 249 -7.05 -8.69 6.28
C MET A 249 -7.09 -7.53 5.26
N GLY A 250 -6.06 -6.67 5.29
CA GLY A 250 -5.92 -5.51 4.41
C GLY A 250 -6.42 -4.18 4.97
N VAL A 251 -7.02 -4.18 6.17
CA VAL A 251 -7.47 -2.97 6.89
C VAL A 251 -6.41 -2.53 7.90
N GLU A 252 -5.96 -1.28 7.82
CA GLU A 252 -5.05 -0.68 8.82
C GLU A 252 -5.82 -0.26 10.08
N LEU A 253 -5.34 -0.64 11.26
CA LEU A 253 -5.94 -0.31 12.55
C LEU A 253 -5.06 0.70 13.29
N LYS A 254 -5.62 1.87 13.62
CA LYS A 254 -4.89 2.90 14.36
C LYS A 254 -5.58 3.24 15.68
N ALA A 255 -5.14 2.56 16.73
CA ALA A 255 -5.46 2.94 18.10
C ALA A 255 -4.74 4.24 18.48
N HIS A 256 -5.48 5.24 19.00
CA HIS A 256 -4.89 6.53 19.33
C HIS A 256 -5.44 7.14 20.63
N THR A 257 -4.54 7.66 21.46
CA THR A 257 -4.89 8.36 22.72
C THR A 257 -4.87 9.87 22.61
N ALA A 258 -4.60 10.39 21.40
CA ALA A 258 -4.45 11.80 21.13
C ALA A 258 -4.94 12.13 19.73
N LYS A 259 -5.29 13.40 19.51
CA LYS A 259 -5.65 13.94 18.20
C LYS A 259 -4.48 13.91 17.22
N LYS A 260 -3.26 14.22 17.70
CA LYS A 260 -2.03 14.16 16.90
C LYS A 260 -1.68 12.70 16.65
N LEU A 261 -1.69 12.29 15.38
CA LEU A 261 -1.51 10.90 14.99
C LEU A 261 -0.35 10.75 14.00
N THR A 262 0.35 9.62 14.08
CA THR A 262 1.28 9.19 13.03
C THR A 262 0.52 8.38 12.00
N LEU A 263 0.56 8.84 10.76
CA LEU A 263 0.02 8.14 9.60
C LEU A 263 0.95 6.98 9.24
N MET A 264 2.19 7.32 8.85
CA MET A 264 3.22 6.34 8.49
C MET A 264 4.62 6.83 8.89
N THR A 265 5.59 5.91 8.83
CA THR A 265 7.01 6.21 9.06
C THR A 265 7.81 5.73 7.87
N THR A 266 8.53 6.64 7.21
CA THR A 266 9.40 6.30 6.08
C THR A 266 10.73 7.05 6.20
N GLU A 267 11.84 6.33 6.02
CA GLU A 267 13.15 6.98 5.94
C GLU A 267 13.33 7.70 4.59
N PRO A 268 13.98 8.87 4.57
CA PRO A 268 14.43 9.49 3.33
C PRO A 268 15.32 8.54 2.52
N ASP A 269 15.08 8.46 1.22
CA ASP A 269 15.87 7.69 0.26
C ASP A 269 16.53 8.55 -0.82
N MET A 270 16.71 9.84 -0.53
CA MET A 270 17.43 10.83 -1.33
C MET A 270 18.19 11.83 -0.45
N GLY A 271 19.12 12.56 -1.05
CA GLY A 271 19.89 13.63 -0.42
C GLY A 271 20.94 13.14 0.57
N ILE A 272 21.57 14.10 1.24
CA ILE A 272 22.67 13.85 2.20
C ILE A 272 22.26 12.83 3.27
N TYR A 273 20.99 12.82 3.70
CA TYR A 273 20.47 11.84 4.65
C TYR A 273 20.75 10.39 4.25
N LYS A 274 20.51 10.05 2.98
CA LYS A 274 20.74 8.69 2.45
C LYS A 274 22.23 8.43 2.24
N GLU A 275 22.94 9.39 1.69
CA GLU A 275 24.36 9.26 1.31
C GLU A 275 25.26 9.16 2.54
N ASP A 276 25.06 10.06 3.50
CA ASP A 276 25.83 10.15 4.75
C ASP A 276 24.95 10.70 5.87
N PHE A 277 24.29 9.79 6.57
CA PHE A 277 23.43 10.12 7.71
C PHE A 277 24.18 10.84 8.83
N ALA A 278 25.45 10.52 9.08
CA ALA A 278 26.22 11.19 10.13
C ALA A 278 26.45 12.66 9.77
N LYS A 279 26.85 12.93 8.53
CA LYS A 279 26.99 14.29 7.99
C LYS A 279 25.66 15.04 7.98
N PHE A 280 24.56 14.41 7.58
CA PHE A 280 23.23 15.02 7.67
C PHE A 280 22.93 15.47 9.11
N MET A 281 23.15 14.59 10.09
CA MET A 281 22.83 14.86 11.48
C MET A 281 23.71 15.96 12.07
N THR A 282 25.00 16.02 11.72
CA THR A 282 25.91 17.08 12.19
C THR A 282 25.72 18.41 11.46
N THR A 283 25.14 18.40 10.26
CA THR A 283 24.87 19.62 9.47
C THR A 283 23.51 20.25 9.80
N TYR A 284 22.45 19.45 9.88
CA TYR A 284 21.06 19.93 10.01
C TYR A 284 20.37 19.55 11.32
N GLY A 285 21.01 18.67 12.10
CA GLY A 285 20.58 18.36 13.45
C GLY A 285 21.16 19.33 14.47
N TYR A 286 20.95 19.02 15.73
CA TYR A 286 21.54 19.73 16.86
C TYR A 286 22.01 18.73 17.91
N GLU A 287 23.08 19.08 18.62
CA GLU A 287 23.62 18.25 19.68
C GLU A 287 22.80 18.40 20.98
N LYS A 288 22.58 17.29 21.67
CA LYS A 288 22.01 17.21 23.01
C LYS A 288 22.70 16.08 23.78
N SER A 289 23.57 16.46 24.72
CA SER A 289 24.25 15.52 25.63
C SER A 289 25.10 14.46 24.89
N GLY A 290 25.92 14.87 23.92
CA GLY A 290 26.77 13.96 23.13
C GLY A 290 26.05 13.23 22.00
N GLU A 291 24.74 13.44 21.83
CA GLU A 291 23.93 12.83 20.78
C GLU A 291 23.35 13.91 19.86
N TRP A 292 23.30 13.64 18.56
CA TRP A 292 22.67 14.50 17.58
C TRP A 292 21.22 14.11 17.36
N ARG A 293 20.36 15.12 17.27
CA ARG A 293 18.91 14.98 17.07
C ARG A 293 18.47 15.86 15.92
N TRP A 294 17.54 15.37 15.11
CA TRP A 294 16.80 16.21 14.18
C TRP A 294 15.32 16.07 14.53
N THR A 295 14.71 17.14 15.02
CA THR A 295 13.33 17.12 15.53
C THR A 295 12.65 18.43 15.22
N GLY A 296 11.33 18.48 15.43
CA GLY A 296 10.50 19.66 15.19
C GLY A 296 9.67 19.49 13.93
N THR A 297 8.49 20.09 13.93
CA THR A 297 7.54 19.92 12.84
C THR A 297 7.96 20.71 11.60
N HIS A 298 7.90 20.06 10.44
CA HIS A 298 8.09 20.68 9.13
C HIS A 298 6.78 20.65 8.35
N LYS A 299 6.44 21.79 7.75
CA LYS A 299 5.30 21.99 6.88
C LYS A 299 5.81 22.46 5.53
N GLU A 300 5.06 22.14 4.48
CA GLU A 300 5.29 22.68 3.15
C GLU A 300 5.39 24.22 3.23
N GLY A 301 6.21 24.85 2.39
CA GLY A 301 6.34 26.31 2.36
C GLY A 301 7.28 26.85 3.44
N MET A 302 7.25 26.26 4.64
CA MET A 302 7.76 26.86 5.86
C MET A 302 9.16 26.39 6.24
N ARG A 303 10.07 27.35 6.43
CA ARG A 303 11.41 27.09 6.93
C ARG A 303 11.38 26.78 8.43
N SER A 304 11.97 25.66 8.83
CA SER A 304 12.12 25.30 10.24
C SER A 304 13.21 26.14 10.89
N ALA A 305 12.87 26.87 11.95
CA ALA A 305 13.86 27.64 12.72
C ALA A 305 14.97 26.76 13.33
N LYS A 306 14.64 25.49 13.64
CA LYS A 306 15.55 24.58 14.36
C LYS A 306 16.58 23.92 13.47
N SER A 307 16.19 23.56 12.24
CA SER A 307 17.06 22.85 11.30
C SER A 307 17.48 23.70 10.10
N GLY A 308 16.87 24.86 9.91
CA GLY A 308 17.04 25.67 8.70
C GLY A 308 16.43 25.06 7.43
N LEU A 309 15.89 23.84 7.52
CA LEU A 309 15.34 23.10 6.39
C LEU A 309 13.90 23.46 6.11
N THR A 310 13.53 23.32 4.85
CA THR A 310 12.24 23.69 4.30
C THR A 310 11.66 22.52 3.51
N LEU A 311 10.43 22.09 3.85
CA LEU A 311 9.73 21.01 3.14
C LEU A 311 9.14 21.52 1.83
N ARG A 312 9.30 20.76 0.75
CA ARG A 312 8.74 21.06 -0.58
C ARG A 312 8.26 19.78 -1.25
N VAL A 313 7.13 19.88 -1.95
CA VAL A 313 6.71 18.89 -2.94
C VAL A 313 7.22 19.36 -4.30
N MET A 314 8.07 18.58 -4.95
CA MET A 314 8.69 18.92 -6.22
C MET A 314 7.97 18.21 -7.36
N GLY A 315 7.83 18.87 -8.52
CA GLY A 315 7.29 18.25 -9.73
C GLY A 315 5.80 17.88 -9.68
N TYR A 316 5.03 18.47 -8.75
CA TYR A 316 3.59 18.23 -8.61
C TYR A 316 2.76 19.49 -8.96
N ASP A 317 1.78 19.32 -9.84
CA ASP A 317 0.72 20.28 -10.17
C ASP A 317 -0.64 19.64 -9.88
N ARG A 318 -1.44 20.29 -9.03
CA ARG A 318 -2.80 19.86 -8.65
C ARG A 318 -3.77 19.78 -9.83
N LYS A 319 -3.53 20.55 -10.89
CA LYS A 319 -4.41 20.66 -12.06
C LYS A 319 -4.19 19.53 -13.06
N GLU A 320 -3.02 18.90 -13.01
CA GLU A 320 -2.65 17.83 -13.91
C GLU A 320 -3.01 16.46 -13.33
N ASN A 321 -3.23 15.48 -14.21
CA ASN A 321 -3.50 14.12 -13.79
C ASN A 321 -2.27 13.54 -13.07
N ILE A 322 -2.41 13.12 -11.80
CA ILE A 322 -1.31 12.62 -10.97
C ILE A 322 -0.57 11.42 -11.62
N SER A 323 -1.28 10.56 -12.36
CA SER A 323 -0.70 9.38 -13.00
C SER A 323 0.27 9.75 -14.13
N LYS A 324 0.12 10.94 -14.75
CA LYS A 324 1.12 11.48 -15.68
C LYS A 324 2.37 11.98 -14.97
N GLN A 325 2.21 12.48 -13.74
CA GLN A 325 3.26 13.12 -12.96
C GLN A 325 4.10 12.11 -12.17
N LEU A 326 3.49 11.01 -11.70
CA LEU A 326 4.18 9.88 -11.06
C LEU A 326 5.25 9.23 -11.95
N ASN A 327 5.15 9.42 -13.28
CA ASN A 327 6.12 8.92 -14.25
C ASN A 327 7.25 9.91 -14.57
N GLY A 328 7.18 11.13 -14.03
CA GLY A 328 8.23 12.11 -14.19
C GLY A 328 9.34 11.87 -13.18
N GLU A 329 10.60 11.87 -13.64
CA GLU A 329 11.80 11.82 -12.79
C GLU A 329 11.92 13.00 -11.79
N GLN A 330 10.93 13.90 -11.75
CA GLN A 330 10.94 15.15 -10.99
C GLN A 330 9.94 15.17 -9.83
N LEU A 331 9.05 14.17 -9.71
CA LEU A 331 8.08 14.13 -8.61
C LEU A 331 8.70 13.45 -7.38
N TYR A 332 8.95 14.22 -6.33
CA TYR A 332 9.46 13.75 -5.05
C TYR A 332 9.14 14.76 -3.95
N ILE A 333 9.31 14.35 -2.69
CA ILE A 333 9.18 15.26 -1.54
C ILE A 333 10.57 15.49 -0.95
N GLY A 334 10.96 16.74 -0.76
CA GLY A 334 12.32 17.10 -0.34
C GLY A 334 12.37 18.08 0.83
N MET A 335 13.45 17.98 1.60
CA MET A 335 13.88 18.94 2.60
C MET A 335 15.07 19.71 2.03
N PHE A 336 14.92 21.02 1.89
CA PHE A 336 15.92 21.89 1.27
C PHE A 336 16.48 22.88 2.27
N ASP A 337 17.78 23.13 2.20
CA ASP A 337 18.42 24.21 2.94
C ASP A 337 18.20 25.58 2.27
N ALA A 338 18.86 26.62 2.79
CA ALA A 338 18.72 27.99 2.27
C ALA A 338 19.37 28.19 0.89
N ASP A 339 20.35 27.36 0.54
CA ASP A 339 21.09 27.42 -0.72
C ASP A 339 20.42 26.56 -1.81
N GLY A 340 19.36 25.83 -1.46
CA GLY A 340 18.62 24.95 -2.35
C GLY A 340 19.17 23.53 -2.43
N ASN A 341 20.09 23.13 -1.54
CA ASN A 341 20.61 21.77 -1.52
C ASN A 341 19.59 20.80 -0.91
N LEU A 342 19.50 19.60 -1.48
CA LEU A 342 18.64 18.53 -0.99
C LEU A 342 19.27 17.83 0.22
N ALA A 343 18.78 18.16 1.42
CA ALA A 343 19.27 17.59 2.67
C ALA A 343 18.72 16.17 2.90
N ALA A 344 17.44 15.96 2.64
CA ALA A 344 16.74 14.68 2.75
C ALA A 344 15.58 14.67 1.77
N GLY A 345 15.24 13.52 1.16
CA GLY A 345 14.06 13.42 0.31
C GLY A 345 13.46 12.03 0.25
N TRP A 346 12.23 11.96 -0.24
CA TRP A 346 11.46 10.74 -0.44
C TRP A 346 11.04 10.66 -1.90
N SER A 347 11.47 9.59 -2.57
CA SER A 347 10.91 9.16 -3.84
C SER A 347 9.40 8.89 -3.71
N MET A 348 8.66 8.99 -4.82
CA MET A 348 7.27 8.54 -4.79
C MET A 348 7.16 7.04 -4.50
N GLU A 349 8.09 6.20 -4.97
CA GLU A 349 8.18 4.79 -4.56
C GLU A 349 8.17 4.63 -3.03
N ARG A 350 8.98 5.41 -2.31
CA ARG A 350 9.07 5.38 -0.85
C ARG A 350 7.75 5.77 -0.18
N ILE A 351 7.08 6.78 -0.71
CA ILE A 351 5.81 7.28 -0.19
C ILE A 351 4.69 6.28 -0.46
N LEU A 352 4.58 5.79 -1.70
CA LEU A 352 3.56 4.84 -2.11
C LEU A 352 3.68 3.50 -1.40
N GLY A 353 4.89 3.00 -1.19
CA GLY A 353 5.12 1.80 -0.39
C GLY A 353 4.77 1.95 1.10
N GLY A 354 4.58 3.18 1.60
CA GLY A 354 4.16 3.45 2.98
C GLY A 354 2.69 3.84 3.14
N TRP A 355 2.13 4.55 2.16
CA TRP A 355 0.77 5.10 2.19
C TRP A 355 -0.23 4.32 1.32
N GLY A 356 0.21 3.55 0.32
CA GLY A 356 -0.63 2.92 -0.72
C GLY A 356 -1.68 1.91 -0.22
N ALA A 357 -1.58 0.63 -0.60
CA ALA A 357 -2.63 -0.36 -0.31
C ALA A 357 -2.99 -0.48 1.18
N LYS A 358 -2.03 -0.23 2.09
CA LYS A 358 -2.24 -0.24 3.54
C LYS A 358 -3.32 0.72 4.02
N HIS A 359 -3.28 1.97 3.55
CA HIS A 359 -4.23 2.98 4.00
C HIS A 359 -5.41 3.09 3.03
N ASN A 360 -5.57 2.17 2.08
CA ASN A 360 -6.76 2.18 1.24
C ASN A 360 -8.04 1.96 2.07
N GLU A 361 -7.92 1.20 3.16
CA GLU A 361 -8.94 1.06 4.18
C GLU A 361 -8.30 1.16 5.57
N ALA A 362 -8.83 2.03 6.43
CA ALA A 362 -8.30 2.26 7.77
C ALA A 362 -9.40 2.51 8.79
N VAL A 363 -9.22 1.97 10.00
CA VAL A 363 -10.10 2.23 11.15
C VAL A 363 -9.32 2.95 12.24
N TYR A 364 -9.80 4.14 12.60
CA TYR A 364 -9.25 4.92 13.70
C TYR A 364 -10.05 4.62 14.97
N VAL A 365 -9.36 4.06 15.96
CA VAL A 365 -9.96 3.60 17.23
C VAL A 365 -9.47 4.50 18.36
N PRO A 366 -10.32 5.39 18.91
CA PRO A 366 -9.96 6.18 20.07
C PRO A 366 -9.71 5.28 21.28
N ALA A 367 -8.62 5.56 22.01
CA ALA A 367 -8.22 4.78 23.17
C ALA A 367 -7.85 5.67 24.35
N THR A 368 -8.04 5.15 25.55
CA THR A 368 -7.50 5.72 26.80
C THR A 368 -6.58 4.71 27.45
N ARG A 369 -5.55 5.17 28.14
CA ARG A 369 -4.72 4.31 29.00
C ARG A 369 -4.53 4.93 30.37
N LYS A 370 -4.40 4.09 31.39
CA LYS A 370 -4.07 4.48 32.76
C LYS A 370 -3.00 3.57 33.33
N ASN A 371 -2.32 4.00 34.39
CA ASN A 371 -1.49 3.08 35.17
C ASN A 371 -2.40 2.06 35.84
N THR A 372 -1.99 0.80 35.85
CA THR A 372 -2.78 -0.21 36.54
C THR A 372 -2.68 -0.03 38.06
N GLU A 373 -3.82 -0.17 38.74
CA GLU A 373 -3.87 -0.24 40.20
C GLU A 373 -4.01 -1.67 40.71
N ASN A 374 -4.41 -2.61 39.84
CA ASN A 374 -4.63 -4.02 40.16
C ASN A 374 -3.31 -4.72 40.59
N PRO A 375 -3.22 -5.23 41.83
CA PRO A 375 -2.02 -5.92 42.33
C PRO A 375 -1.63 -7.18 41.53
N GLU A 376 -2.59 -7.93 41.00
CA GLU A 376 -2.35 -9.16 40.23
C GLU A 376 -1.71 -8.84 38.87
N LEU A 377 -2.20 -7.78 38.21
CA LEU A 377 -1.61 -7.29 36.96
C LEU A 377 -0.19 -6.75 37.19
N LYS A 378 0.05 -6.05 38.30
CA LYS A 378 1.41 -5.61 38.68
C LYS A 378 2.34 -6.78 38.93
N ALA A 379 1.88 -7.82 39.62
CA ALA A 379 2.67 -9.02 39.91
C ALA A 379 3.10 -9.76 38.62
N THR A 380 2.31 -9.65 37.56
CA THR A 380 2.60 -10.23 36.23
C THR A 380 3.33 -9.26 35.28
N GLY A 381 3.79 -8.11 35.80
CA GLY A 381 4.63 -7.16 35.06
C GLY A 381 3.88 -6.13 34.22
N HIS A 382 2.54 -6.07 34.31
CA HIS A 382 1.75 -5.05 33.62
C HIS A 382 1.85 -3.70 34.34
N LYS A 383 2.01 -2.62 33.57
CA LYS A 383 2.00 -1.24 34.08
C LYS A 383 0.77 -0.46 33.67
N TYR A 384 0.13 -0.85 32.57
CA TYR A 384 -0.98 -0.10 31.99
C TYR A 384 -2.23 -0.94 31.83
N GLU A 385 -3.37 -0.27 31.91
CA GLU A 385 -4.65 -0.76 31.39
C GLU A 385 -5.07 0.15 30.23
N VAL A 386 -5.73 -0.44 29.23
CA VAL A 386 -6.17 0.20 28.00
C VAL A 386 -7.68 0.07 27.88
N PHE A 387 -8.32 1.11 27.36
CA PHE A 387 -9.75 1.16 27.07
C PHE A 387 -9.94 1.66 25.65
N PHE A 388 -10.77 1.01 24.86
CA PHE A 388 -11.14 1.45 23.50
C PHE A 388 -12.57 1.98 23.49
N SER A 389 -12.78 3.11 22.84
CA SER A 389 -14.12 3.69 22.66
C SER A 389 -14.89 2.92 21.60
N LYS A 390 -16.20 2.77 21.80
CA LYS A 390 -17.12 2.23 20.78
C LYS A 390 -17.27 3.10 19.53
N ASP A 391 -17.00 4.40 19.63
CA ASP A 391 -17.14 5.34 18.51
C ASP A 391 -15.84 5.35 17.69
N VAL A 392 -15.89 4.77 16.49
CA VAL A 392 -14.75 4.65 15.58
C VAL A 392 -15.03 5.36 14.26
N VAL A 393 -13.96 5.70 13.55
CA VAL A 393 -14.08 6.24 12.19
C VAL A 393 -13.45 5.28 11.20
N TRP A 394 -14.27 4.76 10.30
CA TRP A 394 -13.87 3.86 9.23
C TRP A 394 -13.72 4.63 7.93
N CYS A 395 -12.55 4.51 7.31
CA CYS A 395 -12.15 5.35 6.18
C CYS A 395 -11.77 4.47 4.98
N ARG A 396 -12.18 4.87 3.78
CA ARG A 396 -11.92 4.14 2.53
C ARG A 396 -11.54 5.07 1.39
N GLY A 397 -10.77 4.52 0.44
CA GLY A 397 -10.37 5.21 -0.77
C GLY A 397 -9.33 6.29 -0.47
N THR A 398 -8.06 5.92 -0.42
CA THR A 398 -6.95 6.89 -0.42
C THR A 398 -6.16 6.77 -1.70
N ASN A 399 -5.46 7.84 -2.07
CA ASN A 399 -4.64 7.83 -3.26
C ASN A 399 -3.45 8.82 -3.12
N PRO A 400 -2.45 8.74 -4.01
CA PRO A 400 -1.26 9.58 -3.94
C PRO A 400 -1.58 11.07 -4.03
N LYS A 401 -2.61 11.43 -4.81
CA LYS A 401 -3.04 12.82 -4.99
C LYS A 401 -3.52 13.41 -3.66
N LYS A 402 -4.39 12.70 -2.94
CA LYS A 402 -4.88 13.11 -1.61
C LYS A 402 -3.73 13.31 -0.63
N PHE A 403 -2.74 12.41 -0.63
CA PHE A 403 -1.57 12.53 0.22
C PHE A 403 -0.74 13.80 -0.09
N LEU A 404 -0.41 14.02 -1.36
CA LEU A 404 0.36 15.20 -1.79
C LEU A 404 -0.42 16.50 -1.56
N ASP A 405 -1.71 16.52 -1.86
CA ASP A 405 -2.58 17.67 -1.59
C ASP A 405 -2.63 17.99 -0.10
N ALA A 406 -2.75 16.98 0.76
CA ALA A 406 -2.77 17.18 2.20
C ALA A 406 -1.42 17.71 2.75
N ILE A 407 -0.29 17.43 2.10
CA ILE A 407 1.00 18.07 2.45
C ILE A 407 1.00 19.55 2.07
N LEU A 408 0.60 19.84 0.82
CA LEU A 408 0.51 21.20 0.29
C LEU A 408 -0.47 22.06 1.13
N ASP A 409 -1.57 21.49 1.61
CA ASP A 409 -2.56 22.15 2.48
C ASP A 409 -2.13 22.19 3.97
N HIS A 410 -0.91 21.73 4.28
CA HIS A 410 -0.35 21.68 5.64
C HIS A 410 -1.13 20.80 6.64
N VAL A 411 -1.99 19.92 6.14
CA VAL A 411 -2.73 18.91 6.93
C VAL A 411 -1.76 17.83 7.39
N ILE A 412 -0.98 17.30 6.44
CA ILE A 412 0.13 16.39 6.72
C ILE A 412 1.39 17.19 7.00
N ILE A 413 2.09 16.80 8.06
CA ILE A 413 3.36 17.37 8.49
C ILE A 413 4.42 16.28 8.61
N ILE A 414 5.68 16.68 8.53
CA ILE A 414 6.79 15.81 8.92
C ILE A 414 7.18 16.14 10.36
N ASP A 415 7.29 15.11 11.19
CA ASP A 415 7.78 15.20 12.57
C ASP A 415 8.93 14.20 12.72
N PRO A 416 10.16 14.59 12.33
CA PRO A 416 11.31 13.71 12.37
C PRO A 416 11.74 13.47 13.82
N ALA A 417 12.25 12.27 14.07
CA ALA A 417 12.81 11.90 15.36
C ALA A 417 14.08 11.02 15.24
N PRO A 418 14.99 11.21 14.27
CA PRO A 418 16.23 10.47 14.30
C PRO A 418 17.13 10.87 15.47
N LYS A 419 17.97 9.92 15.84
CA LYS A 419 19.01 10.02 16.83
C LYS A 419 20.30 9.48 16.22
N PHE A 420 21.37 10.24 16.35
CA PHE A 420 22.72 9.83 16.02
C PHE A 420 23.62 9.96 17.25
N ASP A 421 24.21 8.85 17.65
CA ASP A 421 25.12 8.68 18.76
C ASP A 421 26.46 8.21 18.18
N PRO A 422 27.46 9.10 18.06
CA PRO A 422 28.76 8.75 17.49
C PRO A 422 29.55 7.79 18.40
N ALA A 423 29.28 7.79 19.72
CA ALA A 423 29.96 6.93 20.67
C ALA A 423 29.39 5.51 20.69
N ASN A 424 28.10 5.36 20.39
CA ASN A 424 27.43 4.06 20.36
C ASN A 424 26.44 3.93 19.19
N PRO A 425 26.88 3.40 18.03
CA PRO A 425 26.04 3.26 16.85
C PRO A 425 24.76 2.44 17.05
N LYS A 426 24.70 1.54 18.05
CA LYS A 426 23.48 0.76 18.36
C LYS A 426 22.34 1.64 18.89
N ASN A 427 22.66 2.81 19.41
CA ASN A 427 21.68 3.78 19.90
C ASN A 427 21.07 4.63 18.77
N ASN A 428 21.59 4.50 17.54
CA ASN A 428 21.09 5.25 16.40
C ASN A 428 19.66 4.84 16.07
N LYS A 429 18.82 5.84 15.80
CA LYS A 429 17.45 5.63 15.33
C LYS A 429 17.25 6.48 14.08
N ARG A 430 16.78 5.87 13.01
CA ARG A 430 16.39 6.57 11.78
C ARG A 430 14.88 6.50 11.68
N ARG A 431 14.21 7.61 12.04
CA ARG A 431 12.75 7.67 12.12
C ARG A 431 12.28 9.02 11.64
N THR A 432 11.53 9.02 10.56
CA THR A 432 10.82 10.21 10.09
C THR A 432 9.34 9.88 9.93
N GLN A 433 8.50 10.65 10.62
CA GLN A 433 7.07 10.34 10.76
C GLN A 433 6.24 11.35 10.00
N TRP A 434 5.32 10.85 9.18
CA TRP A 434 4.26 11.62 8.56
C TRP A 434 3.09 11.66 9.54
N ARG A 435 2.67 12.86 9.91
CA ARG A 435 1.70 13.05 10.98
C ARG A 435 0.60 14.02 10.56
N VAL A 436 -0.48 13.97 11.32
CA VAL A 436 -1.53 15.00 11.34
C VAL A 436 -1.68 15.51 12.77
N ASN A 437 -2.07 16.78 12.94
CA ASN A 437 -2.26 17.37 14.26
C ASN A 437 -3.61 16.97 14.90
N ASP A 438 -4.62 16.75 14.08
CA ASP A 438 -5.95 16.30 14.49
C ASP A 438 -6.49 15.35 13.43
N ILE A 439 -6.51 14.05 13.74
CA ILE A 439 -6.92 13.03 12.80
C ILE A 439 -8.36 13.23 12.32
N HIS A 440 -9.29 13.59 13.20
CA HIS A 440 -10.69 13.77 12.83
C HIS A 440 -10.91 14.91 11.82
N LYS A 441 -10.06 15.96 11.89
CA LYS A 441 -10.07 17.04 10.89
C LYS A 441 -9.34 16.67 9.60
N ALA A 442 -8.38 15.75 9.68
CA ALA A 442 -7.58 15.35 8.53
C ALA A 442 -8.30 14.34 7.64
N ILE A 443 -9.16 13.47 8.18
CA ILE A 443 -9.81 12.37 7.45
C ILE A 443 -10.44 12.83 6.11
N PRO A 444 -11.22 13.93 6.02
CA PRO A 444 -11.80 14.37 4.75
C PRO A 444 -10.77 14.71 3.66
N HIS A 445 -9.55 15.06 4.04
CA HIS A 445 -8.45 15.32 3.11
C HIS A 445 -7.75 14.02 2.67
N LEU A 446 -7.74 13.01 3.54
CA LEU A 446 -6.98 11.77 3.37
C LEU A 446 -7.76 10.66 2.66
N TYR A 447 -9.09 10.68 2.76
CA TYR A 447 -9.97 9.59 2.29
C TYR A 447 -11.13 10.11 1.43
N GLU A 448 -11.65 9.26 0.54
CA GLU A 448 -12.82 9.53 -0.30
C GLU A 448 -14.12 9.29 0.46
N HIS A 449 -14.14 8.24 1.29
CA HIS A 449 -15.28 7.85 2.10
C HIS A 449 -14.89 7.77 3.57
N GLN A 450 -15.80 8.21 4.44
CA GLN A 450 -15.69 8.07 5.89
C GLN A 450 -17.06 7.69 6.46
N GLU A 451 -17.05 6.84 7.48
CA GLU A 451 -18.22 6.41 8.24
C GLU A 451 -17.88 6.51 9.73
N ASN A 452 -18.73 7.21 10.49
CA ASN A 452 -18.65 7.17 11.95
C ASN A 452 -19.53 6.00 12.40
N ILE A 453 -18.94 5.06 13.12
CA ILE A 453 -19.59 3.83 13.54
C ILE A 453 -19.60 3.78 15.07
N ASN A 454 -20.76 3.52 15.65
CA ASN A 454 -20.87 3.07 17.03
C ASN A 454 -20.89 1.54 17.01
N LEU A 455 -19.86 0.91 17.56
CA LEU A 455 -19.69 -0.55 17.53
C LEU A 455 -20.65 -1.32 18.48
N GLN A 456 -21.54 -0.64 19.20
CA GLN A 456 -22.55 -1.25 20.06
C GLN A 456 -23.99 -1.05 19.59
N GLU A 457 -24.17 -0.40 18.43
CA GLU A 457 -25.44 -0.27 17.71
C GLU A 457 -25.44 -1.20 16.50
#